data_AF-A0A7V9GBW6-F1
#
_entry.id   AF-A0A7V9GBW6-F1
#
_cell.length_a   1.000
_cell.length_b   1.000
_cell.length_c   1.000
_cell.angle_alpha   90.00
_cell.angle_beta   90.00
_cell.angle_gamma   90.00
#
_symmetry.space_group_name_H-M   'P 1'
#
loop_
_entity.id
_entity.type
_entity.pdbx_description
1 polymer ?
#
loop_
_entity_poly.entity_id
_entity_poly.type
_entity_poly.pdbx_seq_one_letter_code
_entity_poly.pdbx_strand_id
1 'polypeptide(L)'
;MNKDVLDIDLPNAKLAYTIIQSLLLNQEALSDLLALMAHALDEDVAKALTNTNEWEKYLEAKRELDNTKLQIEKFTEELKKMENG
;
A
#
# COMPACT_ATOMS: atom_id res chain seq x y z
N MET A 1 -28.43 16.47 21.58
CA MET A 1 -27.02 16.21 21.18
C MET A 1 -27.09 15.14 20.11
N ASN A 2 -27.00 15.50 18.83
CA ASN A 2 -27.03 14.54 17.73
C ASN A 2 -25.74 13.72 17.81
N LYS A 3 -25.83 12.50 18.36
CA LYS A 3 -24.85 11.46 18.08
C LYS A 3 -25.25 10.91 16.71
N ASP A 4 -24.78 11.57 15.66
CA ASP A 4 -24.68 10.94 14.35
C ASP A 4 -23.64 9.82 14.52
N VAL A 5 -24.10 8.69 15.05
CA VAL A 5 -23.35 7.44 15.02
C VAL A 5 -23.24 7.13 13.54
N LEU A 6 -22.05 7.31 12.97
CA LEU A 6 -21.72 6.77 11.66
C LEU A 6 -22.06 5.27 11.73
N ASP A 7 -23.17 4.90 11.11
CA ASP A 7 -23.59 3.52 10.96
C ASP A 7 -22.61 2.90 9.94
N ILE A 8 -21.49 2.41 10.46
CA ILE A 8 -20.45 1.81 9.63
C ILE A 8 -20.98 0.47 9.16
N ASP A 9 -21.22 0.38 7.86
CA ASP A 9 -21.53 -0.88 7.18
C ASP A 9 -20.31 -1.82 7.25
N LEU A 10 -20.26 -2.63 8.32
CA LEU A 10 -19.17 -3.55 8.60
C LEU A 10 -18.90 -4.52 7.43
N PRO A 11 -19.91 -5.13 6.77
CA PRO A 11 -19.68 -5.91 5.55
C PRO A 11 -18.91 -5.14 4.46
N ASN A 12 -19.33 -3.92 4.14
CA ASN A 12 -18.67 -3.11 3.12
C ASN A 12 -17.27 -2.65 3.56
N ALA A 13 -17.07 -2.36 4.84
CA ALA A 13 -15.75 -2.01 5.38
C ALA A 13 -14.76 -3.18 5.30
N LYS A 14 -15.19 -4.41 5.58
CA LYS A 14 -14.39 -5.64 5.41
C LYS A 14 -14.04 -5.92 3.95
N LEU A 15 -15.00 -5.71 3.05
CA LEU A 15 -14.78 -5.86 1.62
C LEU A 15 -13.73 -4.85 1.13
N ALA A 16 -13.87 -3.58 1.51
CA ALA A 16 -12.90 -2.53 1.21
C ALA A 16 -11.50 -2.90 1.73
N TYR A 17 -11.40 -3.36 2.98
CA TYR A 17 -10.13 -3.85 3.53
C TYR A 17 -9.49 -4.94 2.67
N THR A 18 -10.27 -5.97 2.29
CA THR A 18 -9.77 -7.10 1.51
C THR A 18 -9.29 -6.67 0.13
N ILE A 19 -10.02 -5.77 -0.54
CA ILE A 19 -9.64 -5.19 -1.82
C ILE A 19 -8.31 -4.44 -1.68
N ILE A 20 -8.22 -3.55 -0.69
CA ILE A 20 -7.02 -2.73 -0.50
C ILE A 20 -5.81 -3.62 -0.14
N GLN A 21 -5.99 -4.61 0.74
CA GLN A 21 -4.93 -5.57 1.08
C GLN A 21 -4.43 -6.34 -0.15
N SER A 22 -5.35 -6.78 -1.03
CA SER A 22 -4.97 -7.45 -2.27
C SER A 22 -4.19 -6.52 -3.21
N LEU A 23 -4.57 -5.26 -3.31
CA LEU A 23 -3.85 -4.26 -4.10
C LEU A 23 -2.44 -4.00 -3.55
N LEU A 24 -2.30 -3.87 -2.23
CA LEU A 24 -1.00 -3.71 -1.58
C LEU A 24 -0.06 -4.88 -1.85
N LEU A 25 -0.54 -6.11 -1.70
CA LEU A 25 0.24 -7.33 -1.95
C LEU A 25 0.69 -7.41 -3.41
N ASN A 26 -0.19 -7.08 -4.35
CA ASN A 26 0.18 -7.02 -5.77
C ASN A 26 1.25 -5.96 -6.04
N GLN A 27 1.14 -4.79 -5.41
CA GLN A 27 2.13 -3.71 -5.57
C GLN A 27 3.49 -4.06 -4.96
N GLU A 28 3.52 -4.78 -3.83
CA GLU A 28 4.74 -5.34 -3.26
C GLU A 28 5.40 -6.33 -4.21
N ALA A 29 4.65 -7.29 -4.75
CA ALA A 29 5.18 -8.27 -5.69
C ALA A 29 5.77 -7.62 -6.95
N LEU A 30 5.14 -6.55 -7.46
CA LEU A 30 5.68 -5.76 -8.57
C LEU A 30 6.97 -5.03 -8.20
N SER A 31 7.05 -4.47 -6.98
CA SER A 31 8.24 -3.78 -6.48
C SER A 31 9.43 -4.74 -6.31
N ASP A 32 9.16 -5.95 -5.82
CA ASP A 32 10.17 -7.01 -5.69
C ASP A 32 10.68 -7.48 -7.05
N LEU A 33 9.78 -7.69 -8.01
CA LEU A 33 10.16 -8.03 -9.38
C LEU A 33 11.01 -6.93 -10.02
N LEU A 34 10.67 -5.65 -9.80
CA LEU A 34 11.47 -4.53 -10.29
C LEU A 34 12.88 -4.53 -9.69
N ALA A 35 13.01 -4.81 -8.39
CA ALA A 35 14.32 -4.92 -7.74
C ALA A 35 15.14 -6.08 -8.33
N LEU A 36 14.52 -7.24 -8.59
CA LEU A 36 15.18 -8.36 -9.26
C LEU A 36 15.62 -8.01 -10.69
N MET A 37 14.77 -7.32 -11.46
CA MET A 37 15.12 -6.86 -12.79
C MET A 37 16.29 -5.87 -12.76
N ALA A 38 16.33 -4.96 -11.77
CA ALA A 38 17.43 -4.03 -11.62
C ALA A 38 18.77 -4.73 -11.37
N HIS A 39 18.79 -5.85 -10.64
CA HIS A 39 19.98 -6.68 -10.47
C HIS A 39 20.44 -7.41 -11.74
N ALA A 40 19.53 -7.62 -12.70
CA ALA A 40 19.85 -8.22 -13.99
C ALA A 40 20.37 -7.20 -15.03
N LEU A 41 20.28 -5.90 -14.73
CA LEU A 41 20.82 -4.85 -15.58
C LEU A 41 22.33 -4.72 -15.39
N ASP A 42 23.01 -4.33 -16.46
CA ASP A 42 24.41 -3.88 -16.37
C ASP A 42 24.52 -2.64 -15.47
N GLU A 43 25.66 -2.48 -14.79
CA GLU A 43 25.88 -1.42 -13.80
C GLU A 43 25.67 -0.02 -14.38
N ASP A 44 26.10 0.22 -15.63
CA ASP A 44 25.96 1.52 -16.26
C ASP A 44 24.50 1.83 -16.62
N VAL A 45 23.74 0.80 -17.01
CA VAL A 45 22.30 0.90 -17.29
C VAL A 45 21.53 1.13 -16.00
N ALA A 46 21.88 0.42 -14.92
CA ALA A 46 21.27 0.62 -13.61
C ALA A 46 21.52 2.05 -13.10
N LYS A 47 22.76 2.56 -13.19
CA LYS A 47 23.09 3.95 -12.84
C LYS A 47 22.27 4.95 -13.65
N ALA A 48 22.21 4.78 -14.97
CA ALA A 48 21.43 5.66 -15.84
C ALA A 48 19.95 5.67 -15.44
N LEU A 49 19.37 4.51 -15.15
CA LEU A 49 17.98 4.38 -14.70
C LEU A 49 17.75 5.13 -13.39
N THR A 50 18.66 5.02 -12.41
CA THR A 50 18.51 5.70 -11.10
C THR A 50 18.56 7.23 -11.17
N ASN A 51 19.03 7.79 -12.29
CA ASN A 51 19.09 9.24 -12.52
C ASN A 51 17.84 9.79 -13.26
N THR A 52 16.84 8.96 -13.53
CA THR A 52 15.63 9.36 -14.24
C THR A 52 14.56 9.91 -13.30
N ASN A 53 13.67 10.74 -13.82
CA ASN A 53 12.51 11.25 -13.08
C ASN A 53 11.53 10.12 -12.73
N GLU A 54 11.47 9.08 -13.56
CA GLU A 54 10.67 7.88 -13.35
C GLU A 54 11.14 7.12 -12.10
N TRP A 55 12.45 7.07 -11.87
CA TRP A 55 13.01 6.46 -10.67
C TRP A 55 12.66 7.24 -9.41
N GLU A 56 12.76 8.57 -9.45
CA GLU A 56 12.37 9.42 -8.32
C GLU A 56 10.88 9.25 -7.97
N LYS A 57 10.00 9.25 -8.98
CA LYS A 57 8.56 8.97 -8.81
C LYS A 57 8.31 7.59 -8.22
N TYR A 58 9.06 6.57 -8.65
CA TYR A 58 8.95 5.23 -8.07
C TYR A 58 9.34 5.22 -6.58
N LEU A 59 10.43 5.90 -6.20
CA LEU A 59 10.86 5.97 -4.79
C LEU A 59 9.83 6.71 -3.92
N GLU A 60 9.22 7.77 -4.44
CA GLU A 60 8.13 8.46 -3.77
C GLU A 60 6.91 7.56 -3.60
N ALA A 61 6.44 6.92 -4.67
CA ALA A 61 5.32 5.98 -4.63
C ALA A 61 5.59 4.81 -3.67
N LYS A 62 6.83 4.32 -3.58
CA LYS A 62 7.21 3.28 -2.61
C LYS A 62 7.06 3.75 -1.16
N ARG A 63 7.48 4.99 -0.85
CA ARG A 63 7.31 5.57 0.49
C ARG A 63 5.83 5.78 0.83
N GLU A 64 5.04 6.25 -0.13
CA GLU A 64 3.58 6.40 0.04
C GLU A 64 2.90 5.06 0.27
N LEU A 65 3.33 4.00 -0.42
CA LEU A 65 2.81 2.65 -0.24
C LEU A 65 3.06 2.13 1.19
N ASP A 66 4.25 2.34 1.73
CA ASP A 66 4.57 1.94 3.10
C ASP A 66 3.72 2.69 4.13
N ASN A 67 3.49 4.00 3.92
CA ASN A 67 2.56 4.78 4.74
C ASN A 67 1.12 4.27 4.62
N THR A 68 0.70 3.89 3.42
CA THR A 68 -0.65 3.37 3.14
C THR A 68 -0.87 2.06 3.88
N LYS A 69 0.11 1.15 3.90
CA LYS A 69 0.06 -0.10 4.70
C LYS A 69 -0.19 0.19 6.17
N LEU A 70 0.57 1.10 6.77
CA LEU A 70 0.41 1.48 8.18
C LEU A 70 -0.98 2.07 8.48
N GLN A 71 -1.56 2.82 7.54
CA GLN A 71 -2.92 3.35 7.70
C GLN A 71 -3.98 2.25 7.65
N ILE A 72 -3.79 1.25 6.79
CA ILE A 72 -4.71 0.12 6.66
C ILE A 72 -4.63 -0.82 7.87
N GLU A 73 -3.45 -1.02 8.43
CA GLU A 73 -3.29 -1.76 9.69
C GLU A 73 -4.10 -1.10 10.81
N LYS A 74 -3.97 0.23 10.97
CA LYS A 74 -4.77 1.01 11.93
C LYS A 74 -6.27 0.90 11.65
N PHE A 75 -6.68 1.04 10.39
CA PHE A 75 -8.08 0.88 10.00
C PHE A 75 -8.64 -0.50 10.39
N THR A 76 -7.84 -1.55 10.20
CA THR A 76 -8.21 -2.93 10.53
C THR A 76 -8.33 -3.13 12.04
N GLU A 77 -7.43 -2.54 12.83
CA GLU A 77 -7.51 -2.57 14.29
C GLU A 77 -8.80 -1.93 14.79
N GLU A 78 -9.20 -0.79 14.21
CA GLU A 78 -10.46 -0.13 14.56
C GLU A 78 -11.69 -0.97 14.17
N LEU A 79 -11.69 -1.60 12.99
CA LEU A 79 -12.77 -2.52 12.60
C LEU A 79 -12.89 -3.69 13.59
N LYS A 80 -11.77 -4.31 13.99
CA LYS A 80 -11.76 -5.40 14.98
C LYS A 80 -12.31 -4.98 16.34
N LYS A 81 -12.08 -3.73 16.77
CA LYS A 81 -12.64 -3.22 18.03
C LYS A 81 -14.17 -3.07 17.93
N MET A 82 -14.68 -2.68 16.77
CA MET A 82 -16.12 -2.54 16.53
C MET A 82 -16.84 -3.90 16.46
N GLU A 83 -16.18 -4.94 15.97
CA GLU A 83 -16.77 -6.29 15.92
C GLU A 83 -16.86 -6.99 17.29
N ASN A 84 -15.96 -6.66 18.21
CA ASN A 84 -15.88 -7.27 19.55
C ASN A 84 -16.59 -6.43 20.63
N GLY A 85 -17.24 -5.34 20.24
CA GLY A 85 -17.93 -4.39 21.13
C GLY A 85 -19.44 -4.58 21.19
#